data_AF-A0A7V1EE72-F1
#
_entry.id   AF-A0A7V1EE72-F1
#
_cell.length_a   1.000
_cell.length_b   1.000
_cell.length_c   1.000
_cell.angle_alpha   90.00
_cell.angle_beta   90.00
_cell.angle_gamma   90.00
#
_symmetry.space_group_name_H-M   'P 1'
#
loop_
_entity.id
_entity.type
_entity.pdbx_description
1 polymer ?
#
loop_
_entity_poly.entity_id
_entity_poly.type
_entity_poly.pdbx_seq_one_letter_code
_entity_poly.pdbx_strand_id
1 'polypeptide(L)'
;KKSSRGTQYLSVNASLLDKVADEERGVIVSSWRDVTVQKEALELLQESEEKFRIVANFAMDWEYWYQEEKGFIYVSPSCKLITGYSDKEFYSDPLLLEKIIHPDDLNIWNGHVHARPAKVTISPIEFKIITKDGIQRYIEHVCREIVGKSGEHLGVRGSNRDITQKKASDKNVKTLQGLLPICSSCKKIRDDAGYWKQIEEYISTHSEVDFTHSICPECIKKLYPKYSDSSME
;
A
#
# COMPACT_ATOMS: atom_id res chain seq x y z
N LYS A 1 -42.17 -28.55 11.89
CA LYS A 1 -41.66 -28.13 10.56
C LYS A 1 -41.94 -26.63 10.39
N LYS A 2 -41.00 -25.76 10.77
CA LYS A 2 -41.09 -24.32 10.49
C LYS A 2 -40.65 -24.14 9.04
N SER A 3 -41.60 -23.96 8.13
CA SER A 3 -41.29 -23.54 6.76
C SER A 3 -40.75 -22.11 6.84
N SER A 4 -39.48 -21.92 6.52
CA SER A 4 -38.90 -20.62 6.21
C SER A 4 -39.59 -20.09 4.95
N ARG A 5 -40.74 -19.42 5.10
CA ARG A 5 -41.32 -18.63 4.01
C ARG A 5 -40.40 -17.43 3.83
N GLY A 6 -39.66 -17.41 2.73
CA GLY A 6 -38.88 -16.24 2.32
C GLY A 6 -39.78 -15.02 2.19
N THR A 7 -39.23 -13.84 2.45
CA THR A 7 -39.93 -12.57 2.32
C THR A 7 -40.38 -12.39 0.87
N GLN A 8 -41.67 -12.16 0.63
CA GLN A 8 -42.21 -11.84 -0.69
C GLN A 8 -42.51 -10.34 -0.76
N TYR A 9 -42.09 -9.70 -1.86
CA TYR A 9 -42.31 -8.28 -2.08
C TYR A 9 -43.31 -8.07 -3.21
N LEU A 10 -44.39 -7.32 -2.92
CA LEU A 10 -45.40 -6.94 -3.90
C LEU A 10 -45.39 -5.42 -4.07
N SER A 11 -45.27 -4.96 -5.31
CA SER A 11 -45.53 -3.58 -5.68
C SER A 11 -47.02 -3.42 -5.94
N VAL A 12 -47.63 -2.46 -5.25
CA VAL A 12 -49.07 -2.18 -5.33
C VAL A 12 -49.26 -0.76 -5.82
N ASN A 13 -49.88 -0.62 -6.98
CA ASN A 13 -50.34 0.68 -7.47
C ASN A 13 -51.86 0.68 -7.45
N ALA A 14 -52.44 1.57 -6.65
CA ALA A 14 -53.88 1.79 -6.60
C ALA A 14 -54.21 3.18 -7.14
N SER A 15 -55.25 3.27 -7.95
CA SER A 15 -55.76 4.53 -8.50
C SER A 15 -57.27 4.58 -8.32
N LEU A 16 -57.75 5.74 -7.89
CA LEU A 16 -59.18 6.01 -7.75
C LEU A 16 -59.72 6.46 -9.11
N LEU A 17 -60.77 5.79 -9.59
CA LEU A 17 -61.53 6.24 -10.75
C LEU A 17 -62.82 6.90 -10.26
N ASP A 18 -62.98 8.19 -10.59
CA ASP A 18 -64.19 8.93 -10.29
C ASP A 18 -65.34 8.50 -11.22
N LYS A 19 -66.44 8.08 -10.58
CA LYS A 19 -67.78 7.81 -11.13
C LYS A 19 -67.83 6.97 -12.41
N VAL A 20 -68.09 5.67 -12.25
CA VAL A 20 -68.78 4.90 -13.28
C VAL A 20 -70.25 5.34 -13.25
N ALA A 21 -70.82 5.66 -14.41
CA ALA A 21 -72.16 6.24 -14.54
C ALA A 21 -73.21 5.49 -13.68
N ASP A 22 -73.93 6.28 -12.88
CA ASP A 22 -75.15 5.93 -12.11
C ASP A 22 -75.03 5.24 -10.74
N GLU A 23 -73.85 5.19 -10.10
CA GLU A 23 -73.72 4.86 -8.67
C GLU A 23 -72.82 5.88 -7.92
N GLU A 24 -73.21 6.32 -6.71
CA GLU A 24 -72.42 7.17 -5.80
C GLU A 24 -71.15 6.47 -5.24
N ARG A 25 -70.63 5.42 -5.90
CA ARG A 25 -69.51 4.61 -5.42
C ARG A 25 -68.28 4.80 -6.29
N GLY A 26 -67.20 5.30 -5.70
CA GLY A 26 -65.89 5.36 -6.35
C GLY A 26 -65.31 3.95 -6.56
N VAL A 27 -64.69 3.71 -7.71
CA VAL A 27 -64.04 2.43 -8.02
C VAL A 27 -62.54 2.57 -7.78
N ILE A 28 -61.96 1.69 -6.98
CA ILE A 28 -60.51 1.59 -6.81
C ILE A 28 -60.00 0.49 -7.74
N VAL A 29 -59.11 0.86 -8.65
CA VAL A 29 -58.35 -0.11 -9.45
C VAL A 29 -56.99 -0.29 -8.82
N SER A 30 -56.66 -1.51 -8.43
CA SER A 30 -55.35 -1.88 -7.92
C SER A 30 -54.66 -2.86 -8.87
N SER A 31 -53.39 -2.60 -9.17
CA SER A 31 -52.48 -3.55 -9.81
C SER A 31 -51.45 -4.05 -8.79
N TRP A 32 -51.20 -5.36 -8.82
CA TRP A 32 -50.27 -6.05 -7.94
C TRP A 32 -49.19 -6.68 -8.82
N ARG A 33 -47.94 -6.36 -8.56
CA ARG A 33 -46.80 -6.95 -9.27
C ARG A 33 -45.85 -7.57 -8.26
N ASP A 34 -45.54 -8.85 -8.44
CA ASP A 34 -44.46 -9.49 -7.71
C ASP A 34 -43.14 -8.84 -8.13
N VAL A 35 -42.46 -8.25 -7.15
CA VAL A 35 -41.16 -7.60 -7.29
C VAL A 35 -40.11 -8.25 -6.41
N THR A 36 -40.36 -9.47 -5.93
CA THR A 36 -39.46 -10.21 -5.03
C THR A 36 -38.08 -10.37 -5.66
N VAL A 37 -38.03 -10.86 -6.90
CA VAL A 37 -36.76 -11.08 -7.63
C VAL A 37 -35.98 -9.78 -7.82
N GLN A 38 -36.66 -8.67 -8.16
CA GLN A 38 -36.02 -7.37 -8.36
C GLN A 38 -35.49 -6.80 -7.05
N LYS A 39 -36.25 -6.96 -5.96
CA LYS A 39 -35.86 -6.49 -4.63
C LYS A 39 -34.66 -7.27 -4.09
N GLU A 40 -34.70 -8.60 -4.17
CA GLU A 40 -33.59 -9.46 -3.76
C GLU A 40 -32.32 -9.17 -4.58
N ALA A 41 -32.43 -8.97 -5.90
CA ALA A 41 -31.28 -8.62 -6.74
C ALA A 41 -30.69 -7.25 -6.37
N LEU A 42 -31.53 -6.25 -6.07
CA LEU A 42 -31.07 -4.93 -5.65
C LEU A 42 -30.40 -4.97 -4.27
N GLU A 43 -30.98 -5.71 -3.32
CA GLU A 43 -30.40 -5.90 -1.98
C GLU A 43 -29.05 -6.61 -2.06
N LEU A 44 -28.94 -7.68 -2.85
CA LEU A 44 -27.67 -8.38 -3.08
C LEU A 44 -26.62 -7.48 -3.74
N LEU A 45 -27.03 -6.64 -4.71
CA LEU A 45 -26.15 -5.67 -5.33
C LEU A 45 -25.65 -4.64 -4.31
N GLN A 46 -26.57 -4.05 -3.53
CA GLN A 46 -26.24 -3.08 -2.48
C GLN A 46 -25.32 -3.69 -1.42
N GLU A 47 -25.58 -4.93 -1.00
CA GLU A 47 -24.73 -5.63 -0.04
C GLU A 47 -23.33 -5.89 -0.61
N SER A 48 -23.24 -6.29 -1.87
CA SER A 48 -21.96 -6.46 -2.58
C SER A 48 -21.20 -5.16 -2.71
N GLU A 49 -21.88 -4.06 -3.06
CA GLU A 49 -21.30 -2.72 -3.15
C GLU A 49 -20.80 -2.23 -1.78
N GLU A 50 -21.57 -2.46 -0.71
CA GLU A 50 -21.18 -2.10 0.66
C GLU A 50 -19.93 -2.87 1.10
N LYS A 51 -19.91 -4.19 0.88
CA LYS A 51 -18.75 -5.03 1.17
C LYS A 51 -17.51 -4.57 0.42
N PHE A 52 -17.66 -4.29 -0.88
CA PHE A 52 -16.56 -3.76 -1.70
C PHE A 52 -16.07 -2.41 -1.18
N ARG A 53 -16.97 -1.49 -0.86
CA ARG A 53 -16.63 -0.16 -0.33
C ARG A 53 -15.86 -0.25 0.98
N ILE A 54 -16.24 -1.14 1.88
CA ILE A 54 -15.52 -1.37 3.14
C ILE A 54 -14.10 -1.88 2.83
N VAL A 55 -13.97 -2.96 2.06
CA VAL A 55 -12.65 -3.52 1.72
C VAL A 55 -11.74 -2.48 1.05
N ALA A 56 -12.29 -1.70 0.12
CA ALA A 56 -11.58 -0.64 -0.58
C ALA A 56 -11.15 0.52 0.34
N ASN A 57 -12.01 0.96 1.25
CA ASN A 57 -11.74 2.10 2.14
C ASN A 57 -10.74 1.78 3.25
N PHE A 58 -10.69 0.52 3.68
CA PHE A 58 -9.76 0.07 4.73
C PHE A 58 -8.47 -0.55 4.18
N ALA A 59 -8.35 -0.73 2.87
CA ALA A 59 -7.09 -1.09 2.26
C ALA A 59 -6.07 0.04 2.51
N MET A 60 -4.96 -0.27 3.18
CA MET A 60 -3.88 0.70 3.36
C MET A 60 -3.18 1.04 2.03
N ASP A 61 -3.30 0.14 1.05
CA ASP A 61 -2.67 0.28 -0.24
C ASP A 61 -3.56 1.14 -1.16
N TRP A 62 -2.91 1.96 -1.99
CA TRP A 62 -3.58 2.71 -3.04
C TRP A 62 -3.75 1.83 -4.28
N GLU A 63 -5.00 1.51 -4.58
CA GLU A 63 -5.40 0.63 -5.67
C GLU A 63 -5.99 1.47 -6.80
N TYR A 64 -5.70 1.10 -8.03
CA TYR A 64 -6.36 1.70 -9.19
C TYR A 64 -6.62 0.67 -10.28
N TRP A 65 -7.66 0.94 -11.08
CA TRP A 65 -7.92 0.30 -12.35
C TRP A 65 -7.80 1.36 -13.45
N TYR A 66 -6.86 1.15 -14.36
CA TYR A 66 -6.58 2.04 -15.49
C TYR A 66 -6.81 1.31 -16.81
N GLN A 67 -7.39 2.00 -17.79
CA GLN A 67 -7.56 1.53 -19.15
C GLN A 67 -7.11 2.63 -20.12
N GLU A 68 -6.25 2.32 -21.09
CA GLU A 68 -5.60 3.32 -21.97
C GLU A 68 -6.57 4.31 -22.63
N GLU A 69 -7.72 3.85 -23.12
CA GLU A 69 -8.72 4.71 -23.77
C GLU A 69 -9.60 5.51 -22.81
N LYS A 70 -9.76 5.04 -21.56
CA LYS A 70 -10.72 5.60 -20.58
C LYS A 70 -10.05 6.31 -19.41
N GLY A 71 -8.74 6.18 -19.25
CA GLY A 71 -8.02 6.63 -18.07
C GLY A 71 -8.32 5.77 -16.84
N PHE A 72 -8.36 6.40 -15.67
CA PHE A 72 -8.70 5.73 -14.42
C PHE A 72 -10.20 5.38 -14.37
N ILE A 73 -10.51 4.09 -14.39
CA ILE A 73 -11.88 3.57 -14.18
C ILE A 73 -12.20 3.57 -12.69
N TYR A 74 -11.22 3.23 -11.86
CA TYR A 74 -11.38 3.20 -10.41
C TYR A 74 -10.08 3.61 -9.72
N VAL A 75 -10.19 4.36 -8.62
CA VAL A 75 -9.09 4.71 -7.73
C VAL A 75 -9.58 4.58 -6.30
N SER A 76 -8.87 3.83 -5.45
CA SER A 76 -9.26 3.69 -4.06
C SER A 76 -9.10 5.01 -3.30
N PRO A 77 -9.99 5.33 -2.33
CA PRO A 77 -9.88 6.55 -1.53
C PRO A 77 -8.57 6.65 -0.74
N SER A 78 -7.90 5.53 -0.48
CA SER A 78 -6.59 5.46 0.16
C SER A 78 -5.49 6.21 -0.61
N CYS A 79 -5.70 6.52 -1.90
CA CYS A 79 -4.81 7.40 -2.66
C CYS A 79 -4.58 8.74 -1.96
N LYS A 80 -5.58 9.29 -1.26
CA LYS A 80 -5.47 10.57 -0.55
C LYS A 80 -4.53 10.48 0.65
N LEU A 81 -4.55 9.35 1.35
CA LEU A 81 -3.67 9.11 2.49
C LEU A 81 -2.21 9.01 2.04
N ILE A 82 -1.96 8.36 0.88
CA ILE A 82 -0.61 8.10 0.36
C ILE A 82 -0.05 9.28 -0.46
N THR A 83 -0.87 9.97 -1.24
CA THR A 83 -0.40 10.98 -2.22
C THR A 83 -0.79 12.40 -1.85
N GLY A 84 -1.80 12.58 -0.99
CA GLY A 84 -2.45 13.88 -0.72
C GLY A 84 -3.47 14.30 -1.78
N TYR A 85 -3.55 13.59 -2.92
CA TYR A 85 -4.54 13.84 -3.97
C TYR A 85 -5.77 12.97 -3.78
N SER A 86 -6.94 13.54 -4.05
CA SER A 86 -8.20 12.80 -4.04
C SER A 86 -8.37 11.94 -5.29
N ASP A 87 -9.18 10.89 -5.17
CA ASP A 87 -9.68 10.08 -6.29
C ASP A 87 -10.25 10.94 -7.42
N LYS A 88 -11.01 11.99 -7.10
CA LYS A 88 -11.55 12.96 -8.07
C LYS A 88 -10.48 13.66 -8.91
N GLU A 89 -9.32 13.95 -8.31
CA GLU A 89 -8.20 14.56 -9.04
C GLU A 89 -7.57 13.56 -10.01
N PHE A 90 -7.43 12.28 -9.61
CA PHE A 90 -6.99 11.22 -10.51
C PHE A 90 -7.97 11.00 -11.68
N TYR A 91 -9.27 11.03 -11.42
CA TYR A 91 -10.27 10.92 -12.49
C TYR A 91 -10.25 12.11 -13.46
N SER A 92 -9.85 13.29 -12.98
CA SER A 92 -9.80 14.51 -13.79
C SER A 92 -8.52 14.63 -14.63
N ASP A 93 -7.43 14.00 -14.19
CA ASP A 93 -6.13 14.05 -14.85
C ASP A 93 -5.52 12.63 -14.95
N PRO A 94 -5.72 11.93 -16.09
CA PRO A 94 -5.17 10.59 -16.30
C PRO A 94 -3.65 10.48 -16.18
N LEU A 95 -2.92 11.60 -16.31
CA LEU A 95 -1.46 11.65 -16.19
C LEU A 95 -0.99 12.01 -14.78
N LEU A 96 -1.89 12.20 -13.82
CA LEU A 96 -1.53 12.65 -12.47
C LEU A 96 -0.53 11.72 -11.79
N LEU A 97 -0.70 10.39 -11.95
CA LEU A 97 0.23 9.41 -11.40
C LEU A 97 1.65 9.62 -11.93
N GLU A 98 1.83 9.81 -13.24
CA GLU A 98 3.16 10.05 -13.83
C GLU A 98 3.75 11.39 -13.37
N LYS A 99 2.91 12.44 -13.24
CA LYS A 99 3.33 13.78 -12.81
C LYS A 99 3.83 13.84 -11.36
N ILE A 100 3.32 12.98 -10.49
CA ILE A 100 3.75 12.94 -9.08
C ILE A 100 4.95 12.03 -8.84
N ILE A 101 5.38 11.24 -9.84
CA ILE A 101 6.60 10.44 -9.74
C ILE A 101 7.81 11.36 -9.70
N HIS A 102 8.77 11.04 -8.84
CA HIS A 102 10.01 11.79 -8.74
C HIS A 102 10.77 11.75 -10.08
N PRO A 103 11.30 12.89 -10.59
CA PRO A 103 11.96 12.94 -11.90
C PRO A 103 13.05 11.89 -12.12
N ASP A 104 13.89 11.65 -11.10
CA ASP A 104 14.94 10.61 -11.14
C ASP A 104 14.43 9.19 -11.39
N ASP A 105 13.18 8.91 -11.01
CA ASP A 105 12.61 7.56 -11.00
C ASP A 105 11.65 7.35 -12.18
N LEU A 106 11.43 8.35 -13.04
CA LEU A 106 10.60 8.24 -14.24
C LEU A 106 11.06 7.14 -15.19
N ASN A 107 12.36 6.86 -15.26
CA ASN A 107 12.89 5.77 -16.08
C ASN A 107 12.44 4.39 -15.58
N ILE A 108 12.29 4.23 -14.26
CA ILE A 108 11.78 2.98 -13.65
C ILE A 108 10.31 2.79 -14.06
N TRP A 109 9.53 3.87 -13.97
CA TRP A 109 8.13 3.88 -14.38
C TRP A 109 7.94 3.63 -15.88
N ASN A 110 8.72 4.29 -16.74
CA ASN A 110 8.63 4.12 -18.19
C ASN A 110 9.11 2.73 -18.64
N GLY A 111 10.07 2.14 -17.91
CA GLY A 111 10.47 0.74 -18.10
C GLY A 111 9.40 -0.26 -17.65
N HIS A 112 8.48 0.17 -16.80
CA HIS A 112 7.32 -0.60 -16.36
C HIS A 112 6.18 -0.51 -17.39
N VAL A 113 6.31 -1.35 -18.41
CA VAL A 113 5.40 -1.38 -19.56
C VAL A 113 3.99 -1.80 -19.14
N HIS A 114 3.06 -0.85 -19.16
CA HIS A 114 1.60 -1.08 -19.04
C HIS A 114 1.01 -1.80 -20.28
N ALA A 115 1.80 -1.95 -21.35
CA ALA A 115 1.31 -2.14 -22.72
C ALA A 115 1.80 -3.41 -23.48
N ARG A 116 2.34 -4.46 -22.82
CA ARG A 116 2.73 -5.69 -23.55
C ARG A 116 2.42 -7.01 -22.79
N PRO A 117 1.56 -7.89 -23.35
CA PRO A 117 1.17 -9.18 -22.75
C PRO A 117 2.32 -10.21 -22.60
N ALA A 118 3.52 -9.94 -23.11
CA ALA A 118 4.53 -10.98 -23.35
C ALA A 118 5.71 -11.00 -22.35
N LYS A 119 5.87 -10.00 -21.48
CA LYS A 119 7.00 -9.91 -20.53
C LYS A 119 6.66 -9.14 -19.25
N VAL A 120 5.53 -9.47 -18.61
CA VAL A 120 5.29 -8.96 -17.25
C VAL A 120 6.23 -9.71 -16.31
N THR A 121 7.39 -9.12 -16.02
CA THR A 121 8.15 -9.49 -14.84
C THR A 121 7.24 -9.13 -13.66
N ILE A 122 6.72 -10.12 -12.95
CA ILE A 122 5.79 -9.96 -11.79
C ILE A 122 6.51 -9.32 -10.59
N SER A 123 7.74 -8.84 -10.77
CA SER A 123 8.50 -8.20 -9.71
C SER A 123 7.94 -6.81 -9.43
N PRO A 124 7.67 -6.49 -8.15
CA PRO A 124 7.33 -5.13 -7.77
C PRO A 124 8.44 -4.18 -8.19
N ILE A 125 8.06 -3.01 -8.69
CA ILE A 125 8.99 -1.89 -8.87
C ILE A 125 8.91 -0.99 -7.64
N GLU A 126 10.02 -0.35 -7.30
CA GLU A 126 10.05 0.66 -6.26
C GLU A 126 10.42 2.01 -6.89
N PHE A 127 9.65 3.05 -6.57
CA PHE A 127 9.93 4.42 -7.02
C PHE A 127 9.46 5.44 -5.97
N LYS A 128 10.01 6.65 -6.05
CA LYS A 128 9.60 7.77 -5.22
C LYS A 128 8.47 8.54 -5.88
N ILE A 129 7.54 9.03 -5.06
CA ILE A 129 6.58 10.07 -5.42
C ILE A 129 6.83 11.33 -4.61
N ILE A 130 6.35 12.45 -5.12
CA ILE A 130 6.25 13.73 -4.43
C ILE A 130 4.75 13.97 -4.18
N THR A 131 4.36 13.95 -2.92
CA THR A 131 2.97 14.17 -2.51
C THR A 131 2.53 15.62 -2.76
N LYS A 132 1.23 15.89 -2.64
CA LYS A 132 0.65 17.23 -2.84
C LYS A 132 1.25 18.32 -1.93
N ASP A 133 1.70 17.94 -0.74
CA ASP A 133 2.39 18.78 0.24
C ASP A 133 3.93 18.78 0.07
N GLY A 134 4.46 18.16 -0.97
CA GLY A 134 5.89 18.16 -1.31
C GLY A 134 6.73 17.13 -0.56
N ILE A 135 6.11 16.22 0.20
CA ILE A 135 6.81 15.16 0.92
C ILE A 135 7.18 14.03 -0.04
N GLN A 136 8.40 13.52 0.08
CA GLN A 136 8.82 12.35 -0.67
C GLN A 136 8.40 11.06 0.02
N ARG A 137 7.82 10.12 -0.74
CA ARG A 137 7.45 8.79 -0.25
C ARG A 137 7.94 7.70 -1.19
N TYR A 138 8.33 6.57 -0.64
CA TYR A 138 8.70 5.38 -1.40
C TYR A 138 7.48 4.50 -1.63
N ILE A 139 7.23 4.17 -2.89
CA ILE A 139 6.11 3.34 -3.31
C ILE A 139 6.66 2.02 -3.85
N GLU A 140 6.15 0.91 -3.30
CA GLU A 140 6.24 -0.41 -3.92
C GLU A 140 5.00 -0.60 -4.80
N HIS A 141 5.20 -0.79 -6.10
CA HIS A 141 4.15 -0.85 -7.09
C HIS A 141 4.10 -2.22 -7.77
N VAL A 142 2.89 -2.78 -7.84
CA VAL A 142 2.58 -4.01 -8.57
C VAL A 142 1.46 -3.73 -9.56
N CYS A 143 1.73 -3.98 -10.84
CA CYS A 143 0.74 -3.87 -11.91
C CYS A 143 0.38 -5.25 -12.45
N ARG A 144 -0.92 -5.52 -12.59
CA ARG A 144 -1.45 -6.75 -13.18
C ARG A 144 -2.51 -6.44 -14.20
N GLU A 145 -2.49 -7.17 -15.30
CA GLU A 145 -3.57 -7.15 -16.29
C GLU A 145 -4.90 -7.64 -15.67
N ILE A 146 -5.99 -7.02 -16.09
CA ILE A 146 -7.35 -7.45 -15.83
C ILE A 146 -7.91 -8.04 -17.12
N VAL A 147 -8.22 -9.33 -17.10
CA VAL A 147 -8.86 -10.04 -18.21
C VAL A 147 -10.30 -10.34 -17.86
N GLY A 148 -11.21 -10.04 -18.78
CA GLY A 148 -12.62 -10.40 -18.64
C GLY A 148 -12.88 -11.88 -18.88
N LYS A 149 -14.14 -12.29 -18.69
CA LYS A 149 -14.53 -13.72 -18.76
C LYS A 149 -14.37 -14.32 -20.16
N SER A 150 -14.36 -13.48 -21.20
CA SER A 150 -14.20 -13.88 -22.59
C SER A 150 -12.77 -13.71 -23.12
N GLY A 151 -11.80 -13.40 -22.25
CA GLY A 151 -10.40 -13.20 -22.64
C GLY A 151 -10.09 -11.78 -23.15
N GLU A 152 -11.03 -10.85 -23.04
CA GLU A 152 -10.84 -9.46 -23.43
C GLU A 152 -9.99 -8.71 -22.39
N HIS A 153 -9.08 -7.85 -22.87
CA HIS A 153 -8.27 -6.99 -22.01
C HIS A 153 -9.12 -5.83 -21.49
N LEU A 154 -9.34 -5.80 -20.17
CA LEU A 154 -10.13 -4.78 -19.50
C LEU A 154 -9.26 -3.65 -18.92
N GLY A 155 -7.95 -3.68 -19.12
CA GLY A 155 -6.99 -2.72 -18.58
C GLY A 155 -6.09 -3.35 -17.52
N VAL A 156 -5.54 -2.51 -16.65
CA VAL A 156 -4.59 -2.93 -15.61
C VAL A 156 -5.04 -2.50 -14.23
N ARG A 157 -4.72 -3.32 -13.23
CA ARG A 157 -4.81 -3.02 -11.81
C ARG A 157 -3.43 -2.69 -11.27
N GLY A 158 -3.26 -1.48 -10.74
CA GLY A 158 -2.09 -1.08 -9.98
C GLY A 158 -2.36 -1.13 -8.48
N SER A 159 -1.43 -1.69 -7.71
CA SER A 159 -1.42 -1.68 -6.24
C SER A 159 -0.16 -0.95 -5.78
N ASN A 160 -0.33 0.06 -4.94
CA ASN A 160 0.74 0.96 -4.51
C ASN A 160 0.79 0.94 -2.98
N ARG A 161 1.88 0.42 -2.43
CA ARG A 161 2.11 0.37 -0.99
C ARG A 161 3.16 1.41 -0.60
N ASP A 162 2.85 2.23 0.39
CA ASP A 162 3.85 3.12 1.00
C ASP A 162 4.83 2.29 1.85
N ILE A 163 6.08 2.26 1.41
CA ILE A 163 7.19 1.57 2.08
C ILE A 163 8.18 2.56 2.71
N THR A 164 7.81 3.84 2.87
CA THR A 164 8.67 4.89 3.42
C THR A 164 9.14 4.53 4.84
N GLN A 165 8.22 4.08 5.70
CA GLN A 165 8.57 3.66 7.06
C GLN A 165 9.46 2.40 7.06
N LYS A 166 9.18 1.45 6.16
CA LYS A 166 10.00 0.23 6.00
C LYS A 166 11.43 0.60 5.60
N LYS A 167 11.60 1.47 4.59
CA LYS A 167 12.90 1.97 4.14
C LYS A 167 13.62 2.79 5.21
N ALA A 168 12.90 3.55 6.03
CA ALA A 168 13.48 4.29 7.15
C ALA A 168 14.02 3.34 8.23
N SER A 169 13.27 2.28 8.57
CA SER A 169 13.72 1.24 9.49
C SER A 169 14.90 0.44 8.93
N ASP A 170 14.86 0.07 7.65
CA ASP A 170 15.96 -0.65 6.99
C ASP A 170 17.26 0.18 6.94
N LYS A 171 17.16 1.52 6.82
CA LYS A 171 18.33 2.41 6.90
C LYS A 171 18.93 2.50 8.30
N ASN A 172 18.15 2.24 9.36
CA ASN A 172 18.58 2.30 10.76
C ASN A 172 19.10 0.95 11.29
N VAL A 173 18.90 -0.15 10.56
CA VAL A 173 19.53 -1.44 10.87
C VAL A 173 20.94 -1.47 10.25
N LYS A 174 21.84 -0.62 10.76
CA LYS A 174 23.30 -0.85 10.66
C LYS A 174 23.74 -1.79 11.79
N THR A 175 23.07 -2.93 11.93
CA THR A 175 23.50 -3.93 12.89
C THR A 175 24.66 -4.68 12.27
N LEU A 176 25.85 -4.57 12.86
CA LEU A 176 26.97 -5.48 12.59
C LEU A 176 26.49 -6.92 12.82
N GLN A 177 26.05 -7.61 11.76
CA GLN A 177 25.55 -8.98 11.81
C GLN A 177 26.53 -9.92 11.12
N GLY A 178 26.74 -11.10 11.71
CA GLY A 178 27.58 -12.16 11.15
C GLY A 178 28.97 -12.27 11.80
N LEU A 179 29.87 -12.98 11.12
CA LEU A 179 31.26 -13.20 11.57
C LEU A 179 32.17 -12.13 10.97
N LEU A 180 32.78 -11.30 11.81
CA LEU A 180 33.76 -10.32 11.37
C LEU A 180 35.13 -10.98 11.16
N PRO A 181 35.73 -10.89 9.96
CA PRO A 181 37.06 -11.42 9.71
C PRO A 181 38.12 -10.56 10.41
N ILE A 182 38.67 -11.06 11.52
CA ILE A 182 39.72 -10.39 12.29
C ILE A 182 41.10 -11.00 12.06
N CYS A 183 42.15 -10.19 12.13
CA CYS A 183 43.52 -10.68 12.17
C CYS A 183 43.77 -11.30 13.54
N SER A 184 44.17 -12.57 13.59
CA SER A 184 44.44 -13.27 14.85
C SER A 184 45.58 -12.62 15.65
N SER A 185 46.55 -12.02 14.97
CA SER A 185 47.73 -11.38 15.57
C SER A 185 47.45 -9.95 16.08
N CYS A 186 46.91 -9.06 15.24
CA CYS A 186 46.79 -7.63 15.58
C CYS A 186 45.34 -7.14 15.78
N LYS A 187 44.34 -8.02 15.67
CA LYS A 187 42.90 -7.75 15.89
C LYS A 187 42.25 -6.71 14.97
N LYS A 188 42.94 -6.27 13.91
CA LYS A 188 42.34 -5.49 12.82
C LYS A 188 41.20 -6.26 12.15
N ILE A 189 40.19 -5.53 11.69
CA ILE A 189 39.03 -6.07 10.96
C ILE A 189 39.28 -5.86 9.46
N ARG A 190 39.01 -6.88 8.65
CA ARG A 190 39.03 -6.75 7.19
C ARG A 190 37.67 -6.28 6.70
N ASP A 191 37.64 -5.17 5.96
CA ASP A 191 36.43 -4.64 5.36
C ASP A 191 36.04 -5.34 4.05
N ASP A 192 34.89 -4.97 3.49
CA ASP A 192 34.34 -5.58 2.27
C ASP A 192 35.19 -5.32 1.03
N ALA A 193 36.02 -4.28 1.05
CA ALA A 193 36.99 -3.96 0.00
C ALA A 193 38.34 -4.68 0.19
N GLY A 194 38.48 -5.46 1.27
CA GLY A 194 39.67 -6.25 1.59
C GLY A 194 40.76 -5.50 2.36
N TYR A 195 40.50 -4.26 2.78
CA TYR A 195 41.45 -3.46 3.57
C TYR A 195 41.35 -3.78 5.05
N TRP A 196 42.49 -3.72 5.75
CA TRP A 196 42.57 -3.98 7.19
C TRP A 196 42.50 -2.69 7.99
N LYS A 197 41.42 -2.50 8.74
CA LYS A 197 41.16 -1.32 9.58
C LYS A 197 41.30 -1.62 11.07
N GLN A 198 41.58 -0.59 11.86
CA GLN A 198 41.50 -0.70 13.32
C GLN A 198 40.06 -0.99 13.74
N ILE A 199 39.88 -1.67 14.86
CA ILE A 199 38.55 -2.07 15.34
C ILE A 199 37.66 -0.85 15.59
N GLU A 200 38.20 0.19 16.21
CA GLU A 200 37.49 1.42 16.52
C GLU A 200 37.06 2.14 15.24
N GLU A 201 37.96 2.24 14.26
CA GLU A 201 37.68 2.86 12.95
C GLU A 201 36.59 2.11 12.18
N TYR A 202 36.66 0.77 12.16
CA TYR A 202 35.67 -0.06 11.49
C TYR A 202 34.30 0.06 12.18
N ILE A 203 34.24 -0.08 13.51
CA ILE A 203 32.97 -0.03 14.25
C ILE A 203 32.33 1.37 14.17
N SER A 204 33.11 2.45 14.29
CA SER A 204 32.58 3.82 14.21
C SER A 204 32.03 4.16 12.82
N THR A 205 32.56 3.54 11.76
CA THR A 205 32.06 3.75 10.39
C THR A 205 30.84 2.88 10.04
N HIS A 206 30.65 1.77 10.77
CA HIS A 206 29.63 0.75 10.47
C HIS A 206 28.55 0.63 11.56
N SER A 207 28.60 1.44 12.62
CA SER A 207 27.61 1.48 13.71
C SER A 207 27.50 2.90 14.31
N GLU A 208 26.57 3.10 15.23
CA GLU A 208 26.35 4.38 15.94
C GLU A 208 27.12 4.46 17.28
N VAL A 209 28.22 3.68 17.43
CA VAL A 209 28.96 3.58 18.69
C VAL A 209 30.15 4.55 18.74
N ASP A 210 30.25 5.30 19.84
CA ASP A 210 31.42 6.08 20.21
C ASP A 210 32.30 5.34 21.23
N PHE A 211 33.63 5.50 21.13
CA PHE A 211 34.60 4.86 22.02
C PHE A 211 35.20 5.83 23.04
N THR A 212 35.07 5.50 24.32
CA THR A 212 35.86 6.12 25.40
C THR A 212 37.08 5.26 25.71
N HIS A 213 38.25 5.87 25.96
CA HIS A 213 39.46 5.14 26.31
C HIS A 213 39.66 5.12 27.82
N SER A 214 39.80 3.91 28.39
CA SER A 214 40.15 3.67 29.79
C SER A 214 41.14 2.51 29.89
N ILE A 215 41.90 2.44 30.98
CA ILE A 215 42.87 1.39 31.24
C ILE A 215 42.28 0.48 32.31
N CYS A 216 42.10 -0.82 32.01
CA CYS A 216 41.56 -1.76 32.99
C CYS A 216 42.55 -2.01 34.15
N PRO A 217 42.09 -2.52 35.31
CA PRO A 217 42.94 -2.75 36.48
C PRO A 217 44.15 -3.66 36.24
N GLU A 218 44.05 -4.63 35.32
CA GLU A 218 45.17 -5.50 34.98
C GLU A 218 46.23 -4.77 34.14
N CYS A 219 45.78 -3.97 33.18
CA CYS A 219 46.67 -3.16 32.36
C CYS A 219 47.34 -2.05 33.17
N ILE A 220 46.64 -1.42 34.12
CA ILE A 220 47.23 -0.36 34.95
C ILE A 220 48.32 -0.92 35.88
N LYS A 221 48.10 -2.09 36.49
CA LYS A 221 49.13 -2.80 37.28
C LYS A 221 50.38 -3.11 36.46
N LYS A 222 50.20 -3.49 35.18
CA LYS A 222 51.30 -3.87 34.30
C LYS A 222 52.07 -2.67 33.74
N LEU A 223 51.35 -1.65 33.27
CA LEU A 223 51.93 -0.48 32.58
C LEU A 223 52.33 0.63 33.54
N TYR A 224 51.58 0.77 34.64
CA TYR A 224 51.69 1.84 35.62
C TYR A 224 51.62 1.30 37.06
N PRO A 225 52.53 0.38 37.47
CA PRO A 225 52.45 -0.27 38.80
C PRO A 225 52.46 0.72 39.98
N LYS A 226 53.10 1.88 39.80
CA LYS A 226 53.14 2.93 40.84
C LYS A 226 51.79 3.59 41.11
N TYR A 227 50.86 3.48 40.17
CA TYR A 227 49.52 4.06 40.23
C TYR A 227 48.43 2.99 40.36
N SER A 228 48.80 1.72 40.56
CA SER A 228 47.83 0.62 40.66
C SER A 228 47.27 0.42 42.07
N ASP A 229 47.99 0.88 43.09
CA ASP A 229 47.63 0.73 44.51
C ASP A 229 47.06 2.01 45.13
N SER A 230 46.88 3.07 44.34
CA SER A 230 46.06 4.21 44.78
C SER A 230 44.60 3.78 44.74
N SER A 231 44.17 3.15 45.82
CA SER A 231 42.77 3.00 46.19
C SER A 231 42.04 4.31 45.94
N MET A 232 40.97 4.20 45.15
CA MET A 232 39.90 5.16 45.03
C MET A 232 39.47 5.61 46.44
N GLU A 233 39.78 6.84 46.80
CA GLU A 233 38.85 7.70 47.56
C GLU A 233 38.00 8.47 46.54
#